data_AF-A0A962XZS2-F1
#
_entry.id   AF-A0A962XZS2-F1
#
_cell.length_a   1.000
_cell.length_b   1.000
_cell.length_c   1.000
_cell.angle_alpha   90.00
_cell.angle_beta   90.00
_cell.angle_gamma   90.00
#
_symmetry.space_group_name_H-M   'P 1'
#
loop_
_entity.id
_entity.type
_entity.pdbx_description
1 polymer ?
#
loop_
_entity_poly.entity_id
_entity_poly.type
_entity_poly.pdbx_seq_one_letter_code
_entity_poly.pdbx_strand_id
1 'polypeptide(L)' 'FLTAAGILQVWLQRVIPNPQAFMQVQDQLALFYWMRWLSGIVFFIGLVVYIYSFFAKDKPQTVEVGTAQPVAT' A
#
# COMPACT_ATOMS: atom_id res chain seq x y z
N PHE A 1 -4.55 1.16 10.55
CA PHE A 1 -5.35 -0.01 11.00
C PHE A 1 -4.67 -0.74 12.16
N LEU A 2 -3.38 -1.12 12.08
CA LEU A 2 -2.67 -1.74 13.22
C LEU A 2 -2.48 -0.81 14.42
N THR A 3 -2.33 0.49 14.20
CA THR A 3 -2.26 1.50 15.25
C THR A 3 -3.57 1.57 16.06
N ALA A 4 -4.72 1.56 15.37
CA ALA A 4 -6.03 1.49 16.02
C ALA A 4 -6.24 0.16 16.77
N ALA A 5 -5.79 -0.96 16.17
CA ALA A 5 -5.78 -2.27 16.82
C ALA A 5 -4.94 -2.27 18.11
N GLY A 6 -3.74 -1.68 18.08
CA GLY A 6 -2.86 -1.56 19.24
C GLY A 6 -3.44 -0.68 20.35
N ILE A 7 -4.08 0.44 19.99
CA ILE A 7 -4.78 1.31 20.96
C ILE A 7 -5.92 0.52 21.63
N LEU A 8 -6.74 -0.18 20.84
CA LEU A 8 -7.84 -0.99 21.37
C LEU A 8 -7.32 -2.14 22.26
N GLN A 9 -6.23 -2.78 21.88
CA GLN A 9 -5.59 -3.83 22.66
C GLN A 9 -5.12 -3.32 24.03
N VAL A 10 -4.40 -2.19 24.06
CA VAL A 10 -3.94 -1.58 25.32
C VAL A 10 -5.14 -1.17 26.17
N TRP A 11 -6.16 -0.57 25.57
CA TRP A 11 -7.36 -0.14 26.29
C TRP A 11 -8.06 -1.32 26.98
N LEU A 12 -8.36 -2.39 26.23
CA LEU A 12 -9.11 -3.56 26.72
C LEU A 12 -8.29 -4.48 27.65
N GLN A 13 -6.97 -4.51 27.49
CA GLN A 13 -6.10 -5.40 28.30
C GLN A 13 -5.47 -4.69 29.49
N ARG A 14 -5.33 -3.36 29.49
CA ARG A 14 -4.51 -2.64 30.48
C ARG A 14 -5.18 -1.45 31.15
N VAL A 15 -6.26 -0.88 30.59
CA VAL A 15 -6.83 0.39 31.10
C VAL A 15 -8.21 0.22 31.71
N ILE A 16 -9.03 -0.70 31.21
CA ILE A 16 -10.40 -0.88 31.71
C ILE A 16 -10.45 -1.53 33.11
N PRO A 17 -11.49 -1.24 33.92
CA PRO A 17 -11.62 -1.76 35.29
C PRO A 17 -11.67 -3.30 35.40
N ASN A 18 -12.09 -3.99 34.34
CA ASN A 18 -12.13 -5.44 34.27
C ASN A 18 -11.43 -5.91 32.97
N PRO A 19 -10.10 -6.09 32.99
CA PRO A 19 -9.32 -6.36 31.78
C PRO A 19 -9.70 -7.71 31.17
N GLN A 20 -9.92 -7.72 29.86
CA GLN A 20 -10.28 -8.93 29.12
C GLN A 20 -9.06 -9.82 28.87
N ALA A 21 -9.30 -11.13 28.83
CA ALA A 21 -8.26 -12.11 28.53
C ALA A 21 -7.70 -11.89 27.11
N PHE A 22 -6.40 -12.18 26.93
CA PHE A 22 -5.69 -11.91 25.67
C PHE A 22 -6.42 -12.46 24.44
N MET A 23 -6.89 -13.71 24.51
CA MET A 23 -7.57 -14.36 23.38
C MET A 23 -8.95 -13.76 23.07
N GLN A 24 -9.66 -13.19 24.05
CA GLN A 24 -10.93 -12.50 23.79
C GLN A 24 -10.72 -11.17 23.06
N VAL A 25 -9.65 -10.44 23.42
CA VAL A 25 -9.33 -9.18 22.77
C VAL A 25 -8.81 -9.42 21.34
N GLN A 26 -8.03 -10.48 21.12
CA GLN A 26 -7.58 -10.88 19.79
C GLN A 26 -8.73 -11.15 18.83
N ASP A 27 -9.81 -11.78 19.31
CA ASP A 27 -11.01 -12.05 18.49
C ASP A 27 -11.72 -10.75 18.09
N GLN A 28 -11.81 -9.77 18.99
CA GLN A 28 -12.35 -8.43 18.66
C GLN A 28 -11.47 -7.66 17.66
N LEU A 29 -10.16 -7.94 17.62
CA LEU A 29 -9.22 -7.32 16.71
C LEU A 29 -9.21 -7.97 15.32
N ALA A 30 -9.95 -9.07 15.10
CA ALA A 30 -9.98 -9.82 13.85
C ALA A 30 -10.29 -8.95 12.62
N LEU A 31 -11.19 -7.97 12.76
CA LEU A 31 -11.51 -7.04 11.67
C LEU A 31 -10.29 -6.22 11.23
N PHE A 32 -9.45 -5.78 12.16
CA PHE A 32 -8.22 -5.05 11.83
C PHE A 32 -7.18 -5.94 11.13
N TYR A 33 -7.19 -7.25 11.42
CA TYR A 33 -6.36 -8.22 10.70
C TYR A 33 -6.87 -8.49 9.28
N TRP A 34 -8.19 -8.46 9.05
CA TRP A 34 -8.75 -8.47 7.70
C TRP A 34 -8.38 -7.22 6.91
N MET A 35 -8.47 -6.03 7.52
CA MET A 35 -8.00 -4.79 6.90
C MET A 35 -6.49 -4.84 6.58
N ARG A 36 -5.70 -5.47 7.45
CA ARG A 36 -4.28 -5.70 7.20
C ARG A 36 -4.06 -6.55 5.97
N TRP A 37 -4.81 -7.64 5.84
CA TRP A 37 -4.68 -8.56 4.73
C TRP A 37 -5.01 -7.87 3.40
N LEU A 38 -6.08 -7.09 3.36
CA LEU A 38 -6.43 -6.28 2.19
C LEU A 38 -5.34 -5.25 1.85
N SER A 39 -4.81 -4.54 2.84
CA SER A 39 -3.69 -3.62 2.65
C SER A 39 -2.44 -4.32 2.09
N GLY A 40 -2.20 -5.57 2.51
CA GLY A 40 -1.10 -6.39 1.99
C GLY A 40 -1.28 -6.73 0.51
N ILE A 41 -2.51 -7.06 0.08
CA ILE A 41 -2.81 -7.33 -1.33
C ILE A 41 -2.59 -6.09 -2.19
N VAL A 42 -3.08 -4.93 -1.76
CA VAL A 42 -2.88 -3.66 -2.49
C VAL A 42 -1.40 -3.33 -2.61
N PHE A 43 -0.63 -3.51 -1.53
CA PHE A 43 0.82 -3.32 -1.56
C PHE A 43 1.51 -4.29 -2.53
N PHE A 44 1.13 -5.57 -2.51
CA PHE A 44 1.69 -6.57 -3.42
C PHE A 44 1.39 -6.26 -4.89
N ILE A 45 0.16 -5.82 -5.21
CA ILE A 45 -0.19 -5.36 -6.55
C ILE A 45 0.70 -4.17 -6.95
N GLY A 46 0.89 -3.20 -6.05
CA GLY A 46 1.80 -2.07 -6.27
C GLY A 46 3.24 -2.52 -6.58
N LEU A 47 3.74 -3.53 -5.86
CA LEU A 47 5.05 -4.14 -6.12
C LEU A 47 5.11 -4.79 -7.51
N VAL A 48 4.08 -5.53 -7.92
CA VAL A 48 4.01 -6.14 -9.25
C VAL A 48 4.01 -5.08 -10.34
N VAL A 49 3.23 -4.01 -10.20
CA VAL A 49 3.20 -2.88 -11.14
C VAL A 49 4.56 -2.19 -11.20
N TYR A 50 5.21 -1.98 -10.06
CA TYR A 50 6.56 -1.41 -10.00
C TYR A 50 7.58 -2.27 -10.76
N ILE A 51 7.56 -3.59 -10.58
CA ILE A 51 8.45 -4.51 -11.31
C ILE A 51 8.12 -4.49 -12.80
N TYR A 52 6.84 -4.52 -13.17
CA TYR A 52 6.39 -4.45 -14.56
C TYR A 52 6.87 -3.15 -15.26
N SER A 53 6.96 -2.04 -14.54
CA SER A 53 7.45 -0.77 -15.07
C SER A 53 8.88 -0.84 -15.62
N PHE A 54 9.73 -1.76 -15.16
CA PHE A 54 11.08 -1.93 -15.70
C PHE A 54 11.07 -2.60 -17.08
N PHE A 55 10.11 -3.50 -17.31
CA PHE A 55 9.94 -4.21 -18.59
C PHE A 55 9.08 -3.43 -19.59
N ALA A 56 8.27 -2.49 -19.12
CA ALA A 56 7.41 -1.67 -19.99
C ALA A 56 8.16 -0.53 -20.72
N LYS A 57 9.48 -0.37 -20.50
CA LYS A 57 10.27 0.75 -21.01
C LYS A 57 10.90 0.47 -22.37
N ASP A 58 10.08 0.22 -23.40
CA ASP A 58 10.53 0.06 -24.80
C ASP A 58 9.77 0.98 -25.76
N LYS A 59 9.90 2.30 -25.57
CA LYS A 59 9.75 3.26 -26.68
C LYS A 59 10.82 4.34 -26.53
N PRO A 60 11.95 4.27 -27.26
CA PRO A 60 12.72 5.46 -27.52
C PRO A 60 11.76 6.45 -28.18
N GLN A 61 11.38 7.51 -27.47
CA GLN A 61 10.80 8.68 -28.10
C GLN A 61 11.93 9.26 -28.93
N THR A 62 12.07 8.78 -30.18
CA THR A 62 12.89 9.45 -31.16
C THR A 62 12.25 10.80 -31.32
N VAL A 63 12.79 11.79 -30.62
CA VAL A 63 12.46 13.19 -30.86
C VAL A 63 12.89 13.41 -32.30
N GLU A 64 11.93 13.34 -33.24
CA GLU A 64 12.18 13.82 -34.59
C GLU A 64 12.47 15.30 -34.44
N VAL A 65 13.77 15.63 -34.47
CA VAL A 65 14.24 17.00 -34.64
C VAL A 65 13.73 17.41 -36.01
N GLY A 66 12.60 18.12 -36.01
CA GLY A 66 11.99 18.67 -37.21
C GLY A 66 13.06 19.32 -38.05
N THR A 67 13.27 18.80 -39.25
CA THR A 67 14.21 19.33 -40.23
C THR A 67 13.97 20.81 -40.38
N ALA A 68 14.95 21.62 -39.98
CA ALA A 68 14.94 23.06 -40.24
C ALA A 68 14.76 23.27 -41.75
N GLN A 69 13.62 23.82 -42.14
CA GLN A 69 13.35 24.21 -43.52
C GLN A 69 14.44 25.21 -43.96
N PRO A 70 15.15 24.99 -45.08
CA PRO A 70 15.99 26.01 -45.64
C PRO A 70 15.06 27.11 -46.18
N VAL A 71 15.12 28.28 -45.56
CA VAL A 71 14.43 29.48 -46.04
C VAL A 71 14.97 29.76 -47.44
N ALA A 72 14.12 29.63 -48.46
CA ALA A 72 14.47 29.97 -49.83
C ALA A 72 14.79 31.47 -49.90
N THR A 73 16.05 31.78 -50.20
CA THR A 73 16.50 33.09 -50.71
C THR A 73 15.99 33.33 -52.11
#